data_AF-A0A183A284-F1
#
_entry.id   AF-A0A183A284-F1
#
_cell.length_a   1.000
_cell.length_b   1.000
_cell.length_c   1.000
_cell.angle_alpha   90.00
_cell.angle_beta   90.00
_cell.angle_gamma   90.00
#
_symmetry.space_group_name_H-M   'P 1'
#
loop_
_entity.id
_entity.type
_entity.pdbx_description
1 polymer ?
#
loop_
_entity_poly.entity_id
_entity_poly.type
_entity_poly.pdbx_seq_one_letter_code
_entity_poly.pdbx_strand_id
1 'polypeptide(L)'
;MQVKVPEGQRDALRLCWWPDGDLDGLAQEYRMTVHPFGANSSFFCANFTLKTTVNKFAQHFKTPLSSCVEHNFYVEDFLGSFDSIEEAVRHIRDLSKLLLMGGFKVTNWMSNNRHAIDCVPADEQAPSLRKLQGSPLQTDRVLGLQWDSEKDEFLF
;
A
#
# COMPACT_ATOMS: atom_id res chain seq x y z
N MET A 1 -3.54 -3.02 -7.71
CA MET A 1 -4.64 -2.42 -6.93
C MET A 1 -5.61 -3.51 -6.49
N GLN A 2 -6.31 -3.35 -5.36
CA GLN A 2 -7.14 -4.40 -4.74
C GLN A 2 -8.66 -4.18 -4.91
N VAL A 3 -9.08 -3.03 -5.46
CA VAL A 3 -10.50 -2.68 -5.67
C VAL A 3 -11.00 -3.18 -7.03
N LYS A 4 -12.07 -3.97 -7.02
CA LYS A 4 -12.68 -4.55 -8.23
C LYS A 4 -13.48 -3.52 -9.02
N VAL A 5 -13.42 -3.62 -10.34
CA VAL A 5 -14.27 -2.85 -11.25
C VAL A 5 -15.59 -3.60 -11.43
N PRO A 6 -16.75 -2.94 -11.23
CA PRO A 6 -18.06 -3.53 -11.52
C PRO A 6 -18.12 -4.07 -12.94
N GLU A 7 -18.69 -5.25 -13.14
CA GLU A 7 -18.64 -5.95 -14.44
C GLU A 7 -19.15 -5.09 -15.61
N GLY A 8 -20.26 -4.36 -15.41
CA GLY A 8 -20.83 -3.46 -16.41
C GLY A 8 -19.99 -2.22 -16.73
N GLN A 9 -18.91 -1.94 -15.99
CA GLN A 9 -18.01 -0.80 -16.21
C GLN A 9 -16.65 -1.23 -16.80
N ARG A 10 -16.36 -2.53 -16.88
CA ARG A 10 -15.04 -3.03 -17.32
C ARG A 10 -14.72 -2.70 -18.77
N ASP A 11 -15.73 -2.47 -19.60
CA ASP A 11 -15.54 -2.09 -21.00
C ASP A 11 -14.90 -0.70 -21.17
N ALA A 12 -15.01 0.18 -20.17
CA ALA A 12 -14.31 1.46 -20.16
C ALA A 12 -12.80 1.32 -19.84
N LEU A 13 -12.36 0.14 -19.41
CA LEU A 13 -10.97 -0.15 -19.02
C LEU A 13 -10.41 -1.33 -19.85
N ARG A 14 -10.64 -1.26 -21.17
CA ARG A 14 -10.07 -2.19 -22.14
C ARG A 14 -8.63 -1.83 -22.46
N LEU A 15 -7.83 -2.85 -22.75
CA LEU A 15 -6.49 -2.69 -23.32
C LEU A 15 -6.32 -3.65 -24.48
N CYS A 16 -5.62 -3.18 -25.52
CA CYS A 16 -5.16 -4.02 -26.61
C CYS A 16 -3.74 -4.48 -26.30
N TRP A 17 -3.48 -5.76 -26.52
CA TRP A 17 -2.18 -6.38 -26.32
C TRP A 17 -1.76 -7.11 -27.60
N TRP A 18 -0.54 -6.84 -28.07
CA TRP A 18 0.06 -7.56 -29.19
C TRP A 18 0.99 -8.65 -28.63
N PRO A 19 0.64 -9.94 -28.78
CA PRO A 19 1.51 -11.03 -28.38
C PRO A 19 2.88 -10.92 -29.06
N ASP A 20 3.93 -11.24 -28.30
CA ASP A 20 5.33 -11.23 -28.78
C ASP A 20 5.82 -9.89 -29.35
N GLY A 21 5.07 -8.80 -29.15
CA GLY A 21 5.38 -7.48 -29.70
C GLY A 21 5.15 -7.35 -31.21
N ASP A 22 4.44 -8.30 -31.83
CA ASP A 22 4.12 -8.27 -33.26
C ASP A 22 2.98 -7.28 -33.52
N LEU A 23 3.33 -6.05 -33.91
CA LEU A 23 2.36 -4.98 -34.20
C LEU A 23 1.58 -5.18 -35.51
N ASP A 24 2.06 -6.04 -36.40
CA ASP A 24 1.40 -6.38 -37.67
C ASP A 24 0.36 -7.51 -37.47
N GLY A 25 0.43 -8.22 -36.33
CA GLY A 25 -0.51 -9.24 -35.92
C GLY A 25 -1.84 -8.71 -35.36
N LEU A 26 -2.77 -9.63 -35.07
CA LEU A 26 -4.05 -9.30 -34.44
C LEU A 26 -3.87 -8.97 -32.96
N ALA A 27 -4.29 -7.77 -32.57
CA ALA A 27 -4.35 -7.38 -31.17
C ALA A 27 -5.37 -8.23 -30.40
N GLN A 28 -5.00 -8.63 -29.19
CA GLN A 28 -5.91 -9.25 -28.23
C GLN A 28 -6.50 -8.20 -27.29
N GLU A 29 -7.81 -8.22 -27.12
CA GLU A 29 -8.50 -7.32 -26.18
C GLU A 29 -8.61 -7.95 -24.78
N TYR A 30 -8.20 -7.20 -23.77
CA TYR A 30 -8.37 -7.55 -22.36
C TYR A 30 -9.21 -6.49 -21.65
N ARG A 31 -9.89 -6.92 -20.58
CA ARG A 31 -10.69 -6.05 -19.71
C ARG A 31 -10.14 -6.10 -18.30
N MET A 32 -9.82 -4.93 -17.74
CA MET A 32 -9.39 -4.85 -16.35
C MET A 32 -10.52 -5.30 -15.41
N THR A 33 -10.20 -6.18 -14.47
CA THR A 33 -11.16 -6.65 -13.44
C THR A 33 -10.99 -5.90 -12.12
N VAL A 34 -9.88 -5.20 -11.96
CA VAL A 34 -9.53 -4.31 -10.85
C VAL A 34 -9.15 -2.94 -11.42
N HIS A 35 -9.31 -1.92 -10.59
CA HIS A 35 -8.98 -0.56 -11.00
C HIS A 35 -7.48 -0.45 -11.35
N PRO A 36 -7.11 0.03 -12.56
CA PRO A 36 -5.72 0.10 -12.96
C PRO A 36 -5.00 1.27 -12.29
N PHE A 37 -3.68 1.12 -12.12
CA PHE A 37 -2.83 2.23 -11.73
C PHE A 37 -2.74 3.27 -12.86
N GLY A 38 -2.62 4.55 -12.49
CA GLY A 38 -2.47 5.66 -13.46
C GLY A 38 -3.78 6.22 -14.01
N ALA A 39 -4.93 5.60 -13.74
CA ALA A 39 -6.22 6.17 -14.07
C ALA A 39 -6.75 7.05 -12.92
N ASN A 40 -7.12 8.30 -13.22
CA ASN A 40 -7.60 9.26 -12.22
C ASN A 40 -8.81 8.74 -11.42
N SER A 41 -9.75 8.05 -12.08
CA SER A 41 -10.94 7.48 -11.43
C SER A 41 -10.59 6.35 -10.46
N SER A 42 -9.53 5.59 -10.73
CA SER A 42 -9.10 4.49 -9.88
C SER A 42 -8.68 4.96 -8.49
N PHE A 43 -7.96 6.08 -8.40
CA PHE A 43 -7.52 6.65 -7.11
C PHE A 43 -8.70 7.06 -6.23
N PHE A 44 -9.73 7.65 -6.84
CA PHE A 44 -10.97 8.00 -6.13
C PHE A 44 -11.66 6.74 -5.60
N CYS A 45 -11.83 5.71 -6.44
CA CYS A 45 -12.46 4.45 -6.02
C CYS A 45 -11.66 3.73 -4.93
N ALA A 46 -10.33 3.71 -5.02
CA ALA A 46 -9.44 3.15 -4.01
C ALA A 46 -9.58 3.88 -2.67
N ASN A 47 -9.44 5.21 -2.67
CA ASN A 47 -9.56 6.04 -1.46
C ASN A 47 -10.95 5.95 -0.83
N PHE A 48 -12.02 5.98 -1.64
CA PHE A 48 -13.38 5.82 -1.14
C PHE A 48 -13.57 4.47 -0.46
N THR A 49 -13.06 3.40 -1.06
CA THR A 49 -13.16 2.04 -0.50
C THR A 49 -12.32 1.90 0.77
N LEU A 50 -11.13 2.51 0.81
CA LEU A 50 -10.27 2.58 1.99
C LEU A 50 -10.99 3.28 3.16
N LYS A 51 -11.51 4.50 2.94
CA LYS A 51 -12.25 5.25 3.97
C LYS A 51 -13.50 4.50 4.43
N THR A 52 -14.23 3.87 3.51
CA THR A 52 -15.40 3.04 3.84
C THR A 52 -15.04 1.85 4.72
N THR A 53 -13.90 1.19 4.44
CA THR A 53 -13.37 0.07 5.25
C THR A 53 -13.09 0.53 6.67
N VAL A 54 -12.41 1.66 6.83
CA VAL A 54 -12.07 2.24 8.13
C VAL A 54 -13.32 2.61 8.91
N ASN A 55 -14.26 3.33 8.29
CA ASN A 55 -15.52 3.70 8.93
C ASN A 55 -16.32 2.47 9.42
N LYS A 56 -16.25 1.36 8.69
CA LYS A 56 -16.96 0.13 9.04
C LYS A 56 -16.32 -0.64 10.19
N PHE A 57 -14.99 -0.70 10.25
CA PHE A 57 -14.28 -1.62 11.14
C PHE A 57 -13.50 -0.94 12.28
N ALA A 58 -13.26 0.37 12.22
CA ALA A 58 -12.45 1.08 13.23
C ALA A 58 -13.00 0.97 14.65
N GLN A 59 -14.33 0.88 14.81
CA GLN A 59 -14.98 0.71 16.12
C GLN A 59 -14.55 -0.57 16.87
N HIS A 60 -13.96 -1.55 16.19
CA HIS A 60 -13.45 -2.78 16.81
C HIS A 60 -12.07 -2.62 17.44
N PHE A 61 -11.42 -1.47 17.25
CA PHE A 61 -10.08 -1.18 17.71
C PHE A 61 -10.09 0.01 18.68
N LYS A 62 -9.25 -0.07 19.72
CA LYS A 62 -9.04 1.06 20.65
C LYS A 62 -8.09 2.11 20.07
N THR A 63 -7.24 1.69 19.14
CA THR A 63 -6.28 2.54 18.43
C THR A 63 -7.03 3.52 17.52
N PRO A 64 -6.64 4.81 17.47
CA PRO A 64 -7.34 5.84 16.69
C PRO A 64 -7.07 5.72 15.18
N LEU A 65 -7.50 4.61 14.56
CA LEU A 65 -7.19 4.29 13.17
C LEU A 65 -7.89 5.21 12.15
N SER A 66 -9.03 5.79 12.51
CA SER A 66 -9.76 6.68 11.58
C SER A 66 -8.99 7.96 11.27
N SER A 67 -8.52 8.67 12.31
CA SER A 67 -7.67 9.83 12.13
C SER A 67 -6.33 9.45 11.51
N CYS A 68 -5.77 8.29 11.87
CA CYS A 68 -4.54 7.79 11.28
C CYS A 68 -4.66 7.65 9.76
N VAL A 69 -5.71 6.99 9.26
CA VAL A 69 -5.89 6.81 7.80
C VAL A 69 -6.17 8.13 7.10
N GLU A 70 -6.94 9.03 7.73
CA GLU A 70 -7.31 10.31 7.12
C GLU A 70 -6.11 11.23 6.87
N HIS A 71 -5.10 11.21 7.75
CA HIS A 71 -3.99 12.16 7.69
C HIS A 71 -2.68 11.58 7.13
N ASN A 72 -2.54 10.25 7.13
CA ASN A 72 -1.27 9.59 6.84
C ASN A 72 -1.25 8.79 5.53
N PHE A 73 -2.37 8.68 4.82
CA PHE A 73 -2.38 8.07 3.48
C PHE A 73 -2.19 9.14 2.40
N TYR A 74 -1.18 8.94 1.57
CA TYR A 74 -1.02 9.64 0.30
C TYR A 74 -1.30 8.67 -0.86
N VAL A 75 -2.49 8.82 -1.45
CA VAL A 75 -3.00 8.00 -2.55
C VAL A 75 -3.10 6.51 -2.19
N GLU A 76 -2.00 5.76 -2.25
CA GLU A 76 -1.90 4.33 -1.88
C GLU A 76 -0.86 4.07 -0.78
N ASP A 77 0.01 5.04 -0.48
CA ASP A 77 1.11 4.89 0.46
C ASP A 77 0.73 5.41 1.86
N PHE A 78 1.02 4.63 2.89
CA PHE A 78 0.85 5.03 4.28
C PHE A 78 2.18 5.50 4.88
N LEU A 79 2.18 6.70 5.46
CA LEU A 79 3.32 7.27 6.18
C LEU A 79 2.87 7.76 7.55
N GLY A 80 3.19 6.99 8.59
CA GLY A 80 2.89 7.35 9.97
C GLY A 80 4.16 7.69 10.76
N SER A 81 4.05 8.71 11.62
CA SER A 81 5.04 9.02 12.66
C SER A 81 4.35 8.97 14.02
N PHE A 82 5.05 8.46 15.03
CA PHE A 82 4.51 8.18 16.36
C PHE A 82 5.52 8.52 17.44
N ASP A 83 5.05 8.89 18.63
CA ASP A 83 5.90 9.35 19.74
C ASP A 83 6.65 8.20 20.43
N SER A 84 6.24 6.95 20.18
CA SER A 84 6.87 5.76 20.77
C SER A 84 6.83 4.55 19.84
N ILE A 85 7.77 3.62 20.04
CA ILE A 85 7.83 2.35 19.31
C ILE A 85 6.59 1.50 19.61
N GLU A 86 6.13 1.50 20.86
CA GLU A 86 4.95 0.75 21.29
C GLU A 86 3.69 1.23 20.59
N GLU A 87 3.57 2.55 20.39
CA GLU A 87 2.47 3.14 19.63
C GLU A 87 2.56 2.80 18.15
N ALA A 88 3.75 2.89 17.55
CA ALA A 88 3.98 2.51 16.15
C ALA A 88 3.61 1.05 15.91
N VAL A 89 4.10 0.12 16.74
CA VAL A 89 3.79 -1.32 16.66
C VAL A 89 2.29 -1.57 16.78
N ARG A 90 1.60 -0.87 17.69
CA ARG A 90 0.15 -0.99 17.85
C ARG A 90 -0.58 -0.54 16.59
N HIS A 91 -0.22 0.61 16.04
CA HIS A 91 -0.82 1.13 14.81
C HIS A 91 -0.56 0.21 13.62
N ILE A 92 0.67 -0.26 13.41
CA ILE A 92 1.02 -1.19 12.32
C ILE A 92 0.13 -2.44 12.39
N ARG A 93 0.04 -3.07 13.56
CA ARG A 93 -0.75 -4.30 13.75
C ARG A 93 -2.24 -4.08 13.56
N ASP A 94 -2.79 -3.05 14.20
CA ASP A 94 -4.23 -2.81 14.18
C ASP A 94 -4.69 -2.30 12.81
N LEU A 95 -3.90 -1.42 12.17
CA LEU A 95 -4.18 -0.95 10.82
C LEU A 95 -4.11 -2.10 9.80
N SER A 96 -3.06 -2.94 9.86
CA SER A 96 -2.94 -4.09 8.95
C SER A 96 -4.12 -5.04 9.08
N LYS A 97 -4.56 -5.33 10.32
CA LYS A 97 -5.74 -6.17 10.57
C LYS A 97 -7.02 -5.52 10.05
N LEU A 98 -7.24 -4.25 10.37
CA LEU A 98 -8.43 -3.52 9.93
C LEU A 98 -8.53 -3.50 8.40
N LEU A 99 -7.42 -3.20 7.73
CA LEU A 99 -7.38 -3.12 6.27
C LEU A 99 -7.58 -4.49 5.63
N LEU A 100 -7.01 -5.55 6.22
CA LEU A 100 -7.24 -6.92 5.78
C LEU A 100 -8.72 -7.32 5.87
N MET A 101 -9.47 -6.84 6.88
CA MET A 101 -10.92 -7.06 6.96
C MET A 101 -11.69 -6.42 5.79
N GLY A 102 -11.16 -5.34 5.21
CA GLY A 102 -11.66 -4.74 3.98
C GLY A 102 -11.12 -5.36 2.69
N GLY A 103 -10.27 -6.38 2.78
CA GLY A 103 -9.61 -7.01 1.64
C GLY A 103 -8.37 -6.26 1.15
N PHE A 104 -7.84 -5.31 1.93
CA PHE A 104 -6.59 -4.62 1.63
C PHE A 104 -5.44 -5.27 2.41
N LYS A 105 -4.61 -6.04 1.72
CA LYS A 105 -3.31 -6.47 2.26
C LYS A 105 -2.31 -5.33 2.09
N VAL A 106 -1.80 -4.79 3.20
CA VAL A 106 -0.72 -3.80 3.20
C VAL A 106 0.61 -4.54 3.01
N THR A 107 1.48 -4.00 2.18
CA THR A 107 2.78 -4.59 1.85
C THR A 107 3.85 -3.51 1.85
N ASN A 108 5.12 -3.92 1.82
CA ASN A 108 6.28 -3.05 1.83
C ASN A 108 6.38 -2.18 3.09
N TRP A 109 5.97 -2.71 4.24
CA TRP A 109 6.18 -2.02 5.51
C TRP A 109 7.67 -1.73 5.74
N MET A 110 7.95 -0.51 6.20
CA MET A 110 9.28 -0.02 6.54
C MET A 110 9.20 0.91 7.74
N SER A 111 10.30 1.03 8.50
CA SER A 111 10.43 1.96 9.61
C SER A 111 11.89 2.31 9.82
N ASN A 112 12.14 3.51 10.35
CA ASN A 112 13.45 3.93 10.87
C ASN A 112 13.84 3.19 12.17
N ASN A 113 12.93 2.40 12.74
CA ASN A 113 13.18 1.60 13.93
C ASN A 113 12.95 0.11 13.67
N ARG A 114 13.98 -0.73 13.92
CA ARG A 114 13.89 -2.17 13.68
C ARG A 114 12.84 -2.86 14.58
N HIS A 115 12.71 -2.43 15.84
CA HIS A 115 11.71 -3.02 16.74
C HIS A 115 10.27 -2.74 16.30
N ALA A 116 10.03 -1.63 15.60
CA ALA A 116 8.72 -1.35 15.03
C ALA A 116 8.36 -2.31 13.90
N ILE A 117 9.34 -2.69 13.06
CA ILE A 117 9.09 -3.58 11.91
C ILE A 117 9.09 -5.07 12.26
N ASP A 118 9.74 -5.47 13.36
CA ASP A 118 9.80 -6.87 13.81
C ASP A 118 8.41 -7.48 14.07
N CYS A 119 7.39 -6.64 14.24
CA CYS A 119 6.00 -7.08 14.41
C CYS A 119 5.29 -7.48 13.11
N VAL A 120 5.89 -7.19 11.95
CA VAL A 120 5.33 -7.41 10.61
C VAL A 120 5.84 -8.72 10.00
N PRO A 121 4.97 -9.57 9.41
CA PRO A 121 5.40 -10.76 8.68
C PRO A 121 6.41 -10.46 7.56
N ALA A 122 7.40 -11.33 7.36
CA ALA A 122 8.48 -11.10 6.40
C ALA A 122 7.98 -10.90 4.95
N ASP A 123 6.85 -11.49 4.56
CA ASP A 123 6.23 -11.32 3.24
C ASP A 123 5.52 -9.96 3.06
N GLU A 124 5.27 -9.23 4.14
CA GLU A 124 4.67 -7.89 4.14
C GLU A 124 5.71 -6.77 4.35
N GLN A 125 6.93 -7.11 4.81
CA GLN A 125 8.05 -6.15 4.92
C GLN A 125 8.60 -5.77 3.54
N ALA A 126 9.14 -4.55 3.44
CA ALA A 126 9.83 -4.09 2.23
C ALA A 126 10.97 -5.04 1.81
N PRO A 127 11.17 -5.32 0.51
CA PRO A 127 12.21 -6.25 0.05
C PRO A 127 13.63 -5.88 0.50
N SER A 128 13.91 -4.58 0.64
CA SER A 128 15.15 -4.00 1.16
C SER A 128 15.46 -4.46 2.60
N LEU A 129 14.43 -4.68 3.42
CA LEU A 129 14.57 -5.16 4.81
C LEU A 129 14.78 -6.67 4.92
N ARG A 130 14.48 -7.43 3.85
CA ARG A 130 14.61 -8.89 3.83
C ARG A 130 16.07 -9.36 3.67
N LYS A 131 17.01 -8.45 3.42
CA LYS A 131 18.45 -8.76 3.35
C LYS A 131 19.04 -8.74 4.77
N LEU A 132 19.46 -9.91 5.24
CA LEU A 132 20.28 -10.20 6.45
C LEU A 132 19.88 -9.47 7.75
N GLN A 133 19.41 -10.25 8.74
CA GLN A 133 19.37 -9.81 10.14
C GLN A 133 20.76 -9.31 10.56
N GLY A 134 20.84 -8.08 11.08
CA GLY A 134 22.10 -7.44 11.48
C GLY A 134 22.76 -6.56 10.42
N SER A 135 22.18 -6.40 9.23
CA SER A 135 22.63 -5.40 8.26
C SER A 135 21.97 -4.02 8.49
N PRO A 136 22.63 -2.92 8.07
CA PRO A 136 22.07 -1.56 8.12
C PRO A 136 20.69 -1.49 7.48
N LEU A 137 19.80 -0.64 8.00
CA LEU A 137 18.54 -0.36 7.31
C LEU A 137 18.88 0.25 5.95
N GLN A 138 18.33 -0.32 4.88
CA GLN A 138 18.70 0.07 3.52
C GLN A 138 17.92 1.29 3.06
N THR A 139 18.52 2.06 2.17
CA THR A 139 17.83 3.12 1.43
C THR A 139 16.76 2.51 0.53
N ASP A 140 15.54 3.05 0.60
CA ASP A 140 14.43 2.65 -0.28
C ASP A 140 13.69 3.86 -0.83
N ARG A 141 12.79 3.65 -1.80
CA ARG A 141 11.98 4.74 -2.35
C ARG A 141 10.71 4.92 -1.55
N VAL A 142 10.46 6.15 -1.13
CA VAL A 142 9.23 6.60 -0.49
C VAL A 142 8.73 7.82 -1.25
N LEU A 143 7.51 7.75 -1.80
CA LEU A 143 6.90 8.86 -2.55
C LEU A 143 7.75 9.39 -3.72
N GLY A 144 8.59 8.55 -4.32
CA GLY A 144 9.49 8.93 -5.42
C GLY A 144 10.84 9.52 -4.97
N LEU A 145 11.06 9.72 -3.66
CA LEU A 145 12.33 10.12 -3.07
C LEU A 145 13.07 8.89 -2.51
N GLN A 146 14.39 8.97 -2.39
CA GLN A 146 15.16 7.98 -1.65
C GLN A 146 15.14 8.35 -0.16
N TRP A 147 14.90 7.38 0.71
CA TRP A 147 14.90 7.56 2.16
C TRP A 147 15.92 6.61 2.81
N ASP A 148 16.90 7.18 3.52
CA ASP A 148 17.78 6.46 4.44
C ASP A 148 17.04 6.32 5.77
N SER A 149 16.41 5.15 5.97
CA SER A 149 15.64 4.89 7.19
C SER A 149 16.52 4.74 8.44
N GLU A 150 17.82 4.46 8.32
CA GLU A 150 18.70 4.39 9.49
C GLU A 150 18.98 5.79 10.06
N LYS A 151 19.20 6.76 9.18
CA LYS A 151 19.42 8.17 9.57
C LYS A 151 18.15 8.99 9.68
N ASP A 152 17.03 8.46 9.17
CA ASP A 152 15.78 9.17 9.00
C ASP A 152 15.90 10.42 8.11
N GLU A 153 16.57 10.27 6.96
CA GLU A 153 16.91 11.37 6.05
C GLU A 153 16.49 11.05 4.60
N PHE A 154 15.94 12.04 3.88
CA PHE A 154 15.74 11.94 2.45
C PHE A 154 17.04 12.23 1.68
N LEU A 155 17.33 11.43 0.66
CA LEU A 155 18.47 11.59 -0.23
C LEU A 155 18.00 12.24 -1.55
N PHE A 156 18.77 13.21 -2.05
CA PHE A 156 18.50 14.00 -3.25
C PHE A 156 19.62 13.86 -4.29
#